data_AF-A0A2D4FJT4-F1
#
_entry.id   AF-A0A2D4FJT4-F1
#
_cell.length_a   1.000
_cell.length_b   1.000
_cell.length_c   1.000
_cell.angle_alpha   90.00
_cell.angle_beta   90.00
_cell.angle_gamma   90.00
#
_symmetry.space_group_name_H-M   'P 1'
#
loop_
_entity.id
_entity.type
_entity.pdbx_description
1 polymer ?
#
loop_
_entity_poly.entity_id
_entity_poly.type
_entity_poly.pdbx_seq_one_letter_code
_entity_poly.pdbx_strand_id
1 'polypeptide(L)'
;DSGGAAVAEQVLSIMEIILDESNAEPLSEDKGNLILTGDKDQLVMLLDQINSTFVRSNPSVLQGLLRIIPYLSFGETEKMEILVDRFKPYCSFDKYDEEHSGDDKVFLDCFCKIAAGIKNNSNGHLLKDLILQRGITQSALDYMKKHIPSAKNLDADVWKKFLSRPALPFILRLLRGLATQHPATQALIGTDSISNLHKLEQVSSDEGIGTLAENLLEALREHPDVNKKIDAARRETRAEKKRMAMAMRQKALGTLGMTTNEKGQVVTKTALLKQMEELIEEPGLTCCICREGYKFQPTKVLGIYTFTKRVALEE
;
A
#
# COMPACT_ATOMS: atom_id res chain seq x y z
N ASP A 1 22.35 9.56 -29.39
CA ASP A 1 21.69 10.86 -29.10
C ASP A 1 21.16 10.99 -27.68
N SER A 2 22.00 10.87 -26.65
CA SER A 2 21.61 11.00 -25.23
C SER A 2 21.70 12.44 -24.68
N GLY A 3 22.32 13.38 -25.42
CA GLY A 3 22.55 14.75 -24.95
C GLY A 3 21.26 15.57 -24.82
N GLY A 4 20.32 15.44 -25.76
CA GLY A 4 19.07 16.21 -25.73
C GLY A 4 18.17 15.85 -24.54
N ALA A 5 18.12 14.58 -24.15
CA ALA A 5 17.35 14.12 -23.00
C ALA A 5 17.93 14.64 -21.68
N ALA A 6 19.26 14.63 -21.53
CA ALA A 6 19.93 15.17 -20.35
C ALA A 6 19.70 16.67 -20.19
N VAL A 7 19.75 17.44 -21.28
CA VAL A 7 19.44 18.87 -21.26
C VAL A 7 17.98 19.10 -20.90
N ALA A 8 17.04 18.36 -21.50
CA ALA A 8 15.62 18.48 -21.20
C ALA A 8 15.33 18.16 -19.72
N GLU A 9 15.93 17.11 -19.17
CA GLU A 9 15.82 16.76 -17.75
C GLU A 9 16.35 17.87 -16.84
N GLN A 10 17.52 18.44 -17.15
CA GLN A 10 18.08 19.57 -16.39
C GLN A 10 17.17 20.80 -16.42
N VAL A 11 16.62 21.14 -17.59
CA VAL A 11 15.68 22.26 -17.73
C VAL A 11 14.42 22.01 -16.90
N LEU A 12 13.83 20.81 -16.98
CA LEU A 12 12.65 20.44 -16.19
C LEU A 12 12.93 20.50 -14.69
N SER A 13 14.12 20.07 -14.25
CA SER A 13 14.53 20.16 -12.85
C SER A 13 14.68 21.61 -12.37
N ILE A 14 15.22 22.50 -13.20
CA ILE A 14 15.32 23.93 -12.87
C ILE A 14 13.92 24.54 -12.80
N MET A 15 13.05 24.22 -13.76
CA MET A 15 11.66 24.66 -13.76
C MET A 15 10.90 24.18 -12.51
N GLU A 16 11.09 22.92 -12.10
CA GLU A 16 10.48 22.38 -10.88
C GLU A 16 10.85 23.22 -9.65
N ILE A 17 12.13 23.55 -9.48
CA ILE A 17 12.61 24.37 -8.34
C ILE A 17 11.98 25.76 -8.37
N ILE A 18 11.98 26.43 -9.52
CA ILE A 18 11.43 27.79 -9.68
C ILE A 18 9.91 27.78 -9.40
N LEU A 19 9.19 26.79 -9.92
CA LEU A 19 7.75 26.65 -9.74
C LEU A 19 7.39 26.31 -8.30
N ASP A 20 8.18 25.49 -7.61
CA ASP A 20 7.95 25.15 -6.19
C ASP A 20 8.13 26.40 -5.31
N GLU A 21 9.21 27.17 -5.53
CA GLU A 21 9.45 28.43 -4.79
C GLU A 21 8.36 29.47 -5.08
N SER A 22 7.96 29.61 -6.34
CA SER A 22 6.90 30.55 -6.75
C SER A 22 5.53 30.19 -6.15
N ASN A 23 5.29 28.91 -5.86
CA ASN A 23 4.06 28.43 -5.23
C ASN A 23 4.13 28.36 -3.70
N ALA A 24 5.30 28.58 -3.10
CA ALA A 24 5.48 28.60 -1.65
C ALA A 24 5.09 29.95 -1.03
N GLU A 25 5.14 31.05 -1.79
CA GLU A 25 4.65 32.35 -1.35
C GLU A 25 3.11 32.45 -1.46
N PRO A 26 2.39 32.78 -0.38
CA PRO A 26 0.96 33.10 -0.46
C PRO A 26 0.78 34.31 -1.39
N LEU A 27 0.02 34.13 -2.46
CA LEU A 27 -0.40 35.25 -3.30
C LEU A 27 -1.25 36.19 -2.43
N SER A 28 -0.70 37.36 -2.09
CA SER A 28 -1.46 38.45 -1.51
C SER A 28 -2.63 38.80 -2.43
N GLU A 29 -3.81 39.07 -1.88
CA GLU A 29 -5.07 39.34 -2.61
C GLU A 29 -4.95 40.42 -3.72
N ASP A 30 -3.90 41.24 -3.69
CA ASP A 30 -3.66 42.37 -4.60
C ASP A 30 -2.93 42.01 -5.92
N LYS A 31 -2.70 40.72 -6.21
CA LYS A 31 -1.98 40.26 -7.42
C LYS A 31 -2.85 39.44 -8.37
N GLY A 32 -4.13 39.80 -8.51
CA GLY A 32 -5.11 39.12 -9.37
C GLY A 32 -4.78 39.01 -10.88
N ASN A 33 -3.64 39.54 -11.33
CA ASN A 33 -3.20 39.52 -12.74
C ASN A 33 -1.80 38.92 -12.96
N LEU A 34 -1.19 38.27 -11.96
CA LEU A 34 0.07 37.57 -12.22
C LEU A 34 -0.22 36.27 -12.98
N ILE A 35 0.02 36.28 -14.29
CA ILE A 35 0.11 35.09 -15.15
C ILE A 35 1.30 34.25 -14.66
N LEU A 36 1.08 33.41 -13.64
CA LEU A 36 2.14 32.65 -12.98
C LEU A 36 2.49 31.36 -13.73
N THR A 37 1.67 30.98 -14.70
CA THR A 37 1.83 29.74 -15.45
C THR A 37 1.51 30.00 -16.93
N GLY A 38 2.19 29.30 -17.83
CA GLY A 38 1.97 29.37 -19.28
C GLY A 38 0.49 29.27 -19.66
N ASP A 39 0.08 29.79 -20.83
CA ASP A 39 -1.34 29.79 -21.22
C ASP A 39 -1.95 28.37 -21.29
N LYS A 40 -3.27 28.31 -21.42
CA LYS A 40 -4.03 27.06 -21.56
C LYS A 40 -3.48 26.16 -22.66
N ASP A 41 -3.06 26.74 -23.79
CA ASP A 41 -2.56 26.00 -24.95
C ASP A 41 -1.20 25.36 -24.64
N GLN A 42 -0.37 26.00 -23.81
CA GLN A 42 0.90 25.44 -23.34
C GLN A 42 0.68 24.24 -22.41
N LEU A 43 -0.31 24.28 -21.50
CA LEU A 43 -0.64 23.11 -20.68
C LEU A 43 -1.12 21.94 -21.54
N VAL A 44 -2.02 22.20 -22.50
CA VAL A 44 -2.50 21.18 -23.43
C VAL A 44 -1.35 20.61 -24.26
N MET A 45 -0.48 21.48 -24.78
CA MET A 45 0.72 21.07 -25.52
C MET A 45 1.60 20.14 -24.68
N LEU A 46 1.87 20.48 -23.42
CA LEU A 46 2.68 19.64 -22.52
C LEU A 46 2.03 18.30 -22.20
N LEU A 47 0.70 18.28 -22.02
CA LEU A 47 -0.06 17.04 -21.85
C LEU A 47 0.01 16.16 -23.10
N ASP A 48 0.03 16.75 -24.30
CA ASP A 48 0.19 16.02 -25.55
C ASP A 48 1.63 15.52 -25.75
N GLN A 49 2.63 16.23 -25.23
CA GLN A 49 4.02 15.78 -25.26
C GLN A 49 4.26 14.48 -24.48
N ILE A 50 3.38 14.11 -23.54
CA ILE A 50 3.41 12.78 -22.88
C ILE A 50 3.39 11.65 -23.93
N ASN A 51 2.75 11.85 -25.08
CA ASN A 51 2.69 10.88 -26.17
C ASN A 51 3.80 11.00 -27.20
N SER A 52 4.66 12.01 -27.10
CA SER A 52 5.75 12.17 -28.07
C SER A 52 6.75 11.01 -27.95
N THR A 53 7.27 10.57 -29.09
CA THR A 53 8.29 9.51 -29.14
C THR A 53 9.51 9.86 -28.28
N PHE A 54 9.89 11.15 -28.25
CA PHE A 54 11.00 11.63 -27.43
C PHE A 54 10.74 11.44 -25.94
N VAL A 55 9.60 11.90 -25.40
CA VAL A 55 9.28 11.76 -23.97
C VAL A 55 9.08 10.28 -23.61
N ARG A 56 8.39 9.51 -24.46
CA ARG A 56 8.17 8.07 -24.23
C ARG A 56 9.46 7.25 -24.22
N SER A 57 10.49 7.68 -24.97
CA SER A 57 11.79 7.01 -25.00
C SER A 57 12.73 7.44 -23.87
N ASN A 58 12.39 8.51 -23.13
CA ASN A 58 13.23 9.09 -22.09
C ASN A 58 12.46 9.17 -20.75
N PRO A 59 12.53 8.12 -19.90
CA PRO A 59 11.78 8.07 -18.65
C PRO A 59 12.05 9.22 -17.69
N SER A 60 13.28 9.75 -17.64
CA SER A 60 13.63 10.87 -16.76
C SER A 60 12.95 12.17 -17.21
N VAL A 61 12.89 12.43 -18.52
CA VAL A 61 12.16 13.56 -19.10
C VAL A 61 10.67 13.45 -18.80
N LEU A 62 10.07 12.26 -18.96
CA LEU A 62 8.67 12.03 -18.58
C LEU A 62 8.46 12.28 -17.08
N GLN A 63 9.36 11.83 -16.20
CA GLN A 63 9.26 12.12 -14.77
C GLN A 63 9.33 13.62 -14.47
N GLY A 64 10.27 14.36 -15.07
CA GLY A 64 10.36 15.80 -14.91
C GLY A 64 9.07 16.51 -15.37
N LEU A 65 8.54 16.10 -16.52
CA LEU A 65 7.29 16.63 -17.07
C LEU A 65 6.11 16.43 -16.11
N LEU A 66 5.95 15.23 -15.57
CA LEU A 66 4.85 14.92 -14.63
C LEU A 66 4.95 15.65 -13.31
N ARG A 67 6.15 16.05 -12.89
CA ARG A 67 6.34 16.89 -11.69
C ARG A 67 5.94 18.33 -11.93
N ILE A 68 6.20 18.88 -13.12
CA ILE A 68 5.86 20.28 -13.43
C ILE A 68 4.38 20.50 -13.76
N ILE A 69 3.70 19.51 -14.37
CA ILE A 69 2.30 19.62 -14.83
C ILE A 69 1.34 20.13 -13.74
N PRO A 70 1.36 19.59 -12.50
CA PRO A 70 0.51 20.11 -11.42
C PRO A 70 0.70 21.61 -11.21
N TYR A 71 1.95 22.08 -11.09
CA TYR A 71 2.24 23.51 -10.84
C TYR A 71 1.74 24.41 -11.97
N LEU A 72 1.78 23.94 -13.22
CA LEU A 72 1.29 24.71 -14.37
C LEU A 72 -0.23 24.85 -14.40
N SER A 73 -0.95 24.05 -13.61
CA SER A 73 -2.40 24.17 -13.42
C SER A 73 -2.77 24.93 -12.13
N PHE A 74 -1.80 25.23 -11.25
CA PHE A 74 -2.07 25.79 -9.92
C PHE A 74 -2.55 27.24 -9.99
N GLY A 75 -3.52 27.58 -9.14
CA GLY A 75 -4.13 28.91 -9.08
C GLY A 75 -5.20 29.18 -10.15
N GLU A 76 -5.33 28.35 -11.18
CA GLU A 76 -6.29 28.53 -12.28
C GLU A 76 -7.23 27.34 -12.41
N THR A 77 -8.47 27.50 -11.94
CA THR A 77 -9.48 26.43 -11.94
C THR A 77 -9.69 25.81 -13.32
N GLU A 78 -9.73 26.61 -14.39
CA GLU A 78 -9.92 26.09 -15.75
C GLU A 78 -8.77 25.15 -16.18
N LYS A 79 -7.51 25.47 -15.83
CA LYS A 79 -6.36 24.62 -16.14
C LYS A 79 -6.38 23.32 -15.33
N MET A 80 -6.78 23.39 -14.05
CA MET A 80 -6.98 22.19 -13.24
C MET A 80 -8.07 21.30 -13.82
N GLU A 81 -9.18 21.88 -14.31
CA GLU A 81 -10.26 21.13 -14.96
C GLU A 81 -9.77 20.41 -16.22
N ILE A 82 -9.02 21.08 -17.08
CA ILE A 82 -8.42 20.47 -18.27
C ILE A 82 -7.51 19.30 -17.89
N LEU A 83 -6.68 19.47 -16.87
CA LEU A 83 -5.81 18.41 -16.37
C LEU A 83 -6.63 17.19 -15.93
N VAL A 84 -7.64 17.40 -15.09
CA VAL A 84 -8.48 16.31 -14.57
C VAL A 84 -9.28 15.64 -15.70
N ASP A 85 -9.88 16.43 -16.59
CA ASP A 85 -10.69 15.92 -17.70
C ASP A 85 -9.83 15.19 -18.75
N ARG A 86 -8.53 15.53 -18.88
CA ARG A 86 -7.58 14.77 -19.71
C ARG A 86 -7.33 13.36 -19.20
N PHE A 87 -7.23 13.18 -17.87
CA PHE A 87 -6.93 11.87 -17.27
C PHE A 87 -8.17 11.05 -16.90
N LYS A 88 -9.33 11.70 -16.72
CA LYS A 88 -10.59 11.06 -16.33
C LYS A 88 -10.99 9.86 -17.21
N PRO A 89 -10.86 9.87 -18.55
CA PRO A 89 -11.23 8.73 -19.40
C PRO A 89 -10.46 7.44 -19.07
N TYR A 90 -9.23 7.56 -18.56
CA TYR A 90 -8.38 6.43 -18.18
C TYR A 90 -8.73 5.86 -16.79
N CYS A 91 -9.58 6.53 -16.03
CA CYS A 91 -10.08 6.08 -14.71
C CYS A 91 -11.34 5.22 -14.82
N SER A 92 -11.62 4.66 -16.00
CA SER A 92 -12.65 3.64 -16.22
C SER A 92 -12.07 2.25 -15.94
N PHE A 93 -11.91 1.92 -14.67
CA PHE A 93 -11.17 0.74 -14.21
C PHE A 93 -11.75 -0.60 -14.68
N ASP A 94 -13.08 -0.70 -14.78
CA ASP A 94 -13.73 -1.89 -15.33
C ASP A 94 -13.33 -2.11 -16.79
N LYS A 95 -13.43 -1.06 -17.61
CA LYS A 95 -13.00 -1.08 -19.01
C LYS A 95 -11.52 -1.44 -19.11
N TYR A 96 -10.68 -0.84 -18.26
CA TYR A 96 -9.24 -1.09 -18.25
C TYR A 96 -8.88 -2.57 -18.03
N ASP A 97 -9.64 -3.29 -17.19
CA ASP A 97 -9.42 -4.72 -16.98
C ASP A 97 -9.89 -5.59 -18.15
N GLU A 98 -10.86 -5.12 -18.93
CA GLU A 98 -11.39 -5.82 -20.11
C GLU A 98 -10.49 -5.59 -21.33
N GLU A 99 -10.16 -4.33 -21.61
CA GLU A 99 -9.23 -3.91 -22.64
C GLU A 99 -8.42 -2.69 -22.18
N HIS A 100 -7.11 -2.72 -22.43
CA HIS A 100 -6.27 -1.55 -22.30
C HIS A 100 -5.13 -1.61 -23.31
N SER A 101 -4.78 -0.45 -23.85
CA SER A 101 -3.59 -0.24 -24.65
C SER A 101 -2.36 0.03 -23.77
N GLY A 102 -1.18 -0.01 -24.37
CA GLY A 102 0.05 0.46 -23.72
C GLY A 102 -0.05 1.94 -23.32
N ASP A 103 -0.80 2.74 -24.07
CA ASP A 103 -1.03 4.15 -23.75
C ASP A 103 -1.94 4.32 -22.55
N ASP A 104 -3.02 3.56 -22.44
CA ASP A 104 -3.91 3.61 -21.27
C ASP A 104 -3.11 3.33 -19.98
N LYS A 105 -2.22 2.33 -20.02
CA LYS A 105 -1.33 2.00 -18.92
C LYS A 105 -0.40 3.18 -18.56
N VAL A 106 0.19 3.83 -19.55
CA VAL A 106 1.09 4.96 -19.32
C VAL A 106 0.33 6.16 -18.77
N PHE A 107 -0.83 6.50 -19.32
CA PHE A 107 -1.63 7.61 -18.81
C PHE A 107 -2.12 7.38 -17.38
N LEU A 108 -2.57 6.17 -17.07
CA LEU A 108 -3.00 5.85 -15.72
C LEU A 108 -1.83 5.86 -14.71
N ASP A 109 -0.65 5.37 -15.12
CA ASP A 109 0.58 5.49 -14.31
C ASP A 109 0.99 6.96 -14.11
N CYS A 110 0.92 7.77 -15.17
CA CYS A 110 1.18 9.21 -15.12
C CYS A 110 0.26 9.90 -14.13
N PHE A 111 -1.04 9.55 -14.16
CA PHE A 111 -2.00 10.15 -13.25
C PHE A 111 -1.75 9.74 -11.79
N CYS A 112 -1.37 8.49 -11.53
CA CYS A 112 -0.95 8.06 -10.20
C CYS A 112 0.27 8.86 -9.70
N LYS A 113 1.24 9.14 -10.58
CA LYS A 113 2.43 9.95 -10.25
C LYS A 113 2.06 11.41 -9.98
N ILE A 114 1.19 11.98 -10.79
CA ILE A 114 0.63 13.34 -10.58
C ILE A 114 -0.06 13.41 -9.22
N ALA A 115 -1.00 12.50 -8.93
CA ALA A 115 -1.73 12.47 -7.67
C ALA A 115 -0.80 12.35 -6.44
N ALA A 116 0.25 11.54 -6.54
CA ALA A 116 1.26 11.40 -5.48
C ALA A 116 2.18 12.63 -5.35
N GLY A 117 2.36 13.41 -6.42
CA GLY A 117 3.17 14.62 -6.47
C GLY A 117 2.43 15.90 -6.10
N ILE A 118 1.10 15.86 -5.88
CA ILE A 118 0.33 17.04 -5.47
C ILE A 118 0.81 17.50 -4.09
N LYS A 119 1.34 18.73 -4.04
CA LYS A 119 1.85 19.37 -2.82
C LYS A 119 0.75 19.66 -1.80
N ASN A 120 1.16 19.77 -0.55
CA ASN A 120 0.28 20.12 0.56
C ASN A 120 0.23 21.64 0.77
N ASN A 121 -0.48 22.33 -0.14
CA ASN A 121 -0.78 23.75 -0.08
C ASN A 121 -2.20 24.00 -0.59
N SER A 122 -2.68 25.26 -0.53
CA SER A 122 -4.03 25.63 -0.96
C SER A 122 -4.37 25.17 -2.38
N ASN A 123 -3.45 25.36 -3.32
CA ASN A 123 -3.64 24.95 -4.72
C ASN A 123 -3.71 23.42 -4.89
N GLY A 124 -2.86 22.67 -4.19
CA GLY A 124 -2.89 21.21 -4.22
C GLY A 124 -4.16 20.63 -3.59
N HIS A 125 -4.67 21.25 -2.53
CA HIS A 125 -5.98 20.90 -1.96
C HIS A 125 -7.11 21.17 -2.95
N LEU A 126 -7.11 22.34 -3.62
CA LEU A 126 -8.09 22.67 -4.66
C LEU A 126 -8.09 21.65 -5.80
N LEU A 127 -6.91 21.20 -6.27
CA LEU A 127 -6.81 20.17 -7.30
C LEU A 127 -7.37 18.82 -6.81
N LYS A 128 -7.08 18.43 -5.56
CA LYS A 128 -7.64 17.19 -4.98
C LYS A 128 -9.15 17.26 -4.80
N ASP A 129 -9.68 18.41 -4.37
CA ASP A 129 -11.12 18.66 -4.29
C ASP A 129 -11.77 18.56 -5.66
N LEU A 130 -11.15 19.10 -6.71
CA LEU A 130 -11.66 19.00 -8.07
C LEU A 130 -11.68 17.54 -8.56
N ILE A 131 -10.60 16.77 -8.31
CA ILE A 131 -10.54 15.33 -8.63
C ILE A 131 -11.66 14.56 -7.90
N LEU A 132 -11.92 14.90 -6.64
CA LEU A 132 -12.98 14.33 -5.82
C LEU A 132 -14.35 14.66 -6.41
N GLN A 133 -14.62 15.92 -6.74
CA GLN A 133 -15.87 16.39 -7.36
C GLN A 133 -16.13 15.78 -8.74
N ARG A 134 -15.08 15.53 -9.53
CA ARG A 134 -15.18 14.87 -10.84
C ARG A 134 -15.49 13.37 -10.75
N GLY A 135 -15.56 12.81 -9.53
CA GLY A 135 -16.02 11.44 -9.27
C GLY A 135 -14.96 10.35 -9.46
N ILE A 136 -13.68 10.73 -9.62
CA ILE A 136 -12.59 9.78 -9.86
C ILE A 136 -12.37 8.90 -8.63
N THR A 137 -12.30 9.51 -7.44
CA THR A 137 -12.18 8.78 -6.17
C THR A 137 -13.34 7.83 -5.97
N GLN A 138 -14.57 8.27 -6.25
CA GLN A 138 -15.76 7.43 -6.13
C GLN A 138 -15.73 6.24 -7.10
N SER A 139 -15.35 6.45 -8.36
CA SER A 139 -15.16 5.37 -9.35
C SER A 139 -14.21 4.28 -8.85
N ALA A 140 -13.09 4.68 -8.24
CA ALA A 140 -12.11 3.76 -7.67
C ALA A 140 -12.69 2.96 -6.48
N LEU A 141 -13.46 3.63 -5.61
CA LEU A 141 -14.13 2.97 -4.47
C LEU A 141 -15.23 2.01 -4.93
N ASP A 142 -16.02 2.39 -5.94
CA ASP A 142 -17.09 1.59 -6.51
C ASP A 142 -16.54 0.32 -7.17
N TYR A 143 -15.45 0.45 -7.92
CA TYR A 143 -14.72 -0.70 -8.46
C TYR A 143 -14.30 -1.66 -7.33
N MET A 144 -13.67 -1.15 -6.27
CA MET A 144 -13.24 -2.01 -5.15
C MET A 144 -14.43 -2.71 -4.50
N LYS A 145 -15.53 -1.98 -4.27
CA LYS A 145 -16.75 -2.52 -3.67
C LYS A 145 -17.40 -3.60 -4.55
N LYS A 146 -17.37 -3.43 -5.87
CA LYS A 146 -17.94 -4.36 -6.84
C LYS A 146 -17.18 -5.68 -6.93
N HIS A 147 -15.85 -5.63 -6.82
CA HIS A 147 -14.99 -6.76 -7.23
C HIS A 147 -14.25 -7.47 -6.10
N ILE A 148 -14.12 -6.85 -4.92
CA ILE A 148 -13.48 -7.51 -3.79
C ILE A 148 -14.31 -8.75 -3.39
N PRO A 149 -13.71 -9.95 -3.36
CA PRO A 149 -14.43 -11.17 -3.01
C PRO A 149 -14.97 -11.15 -1.58
N SER A 150 -16.15 -11.74 -1.38
CA SER A 150 -16.74 -11.96 -0.05
C SER A 150 -16.16 -13.17 0.69
N ALA A 151 -15.36 -14.00 0.02
CA ALA A 151 -14.78 -15.21 0.56
C ALA A 151 -13.82 -14.92 1.73
N LYS A 152 -14.00 -15.62 2.87
CA LYS A 152 -13.15 -15.48 4.06
C LYS A 152 -11.74 -16.03 3.88
N ASN A 153 -11.59 -17.07 3.06
CA ASN A 153 -10.29 -17.65 2.76
C ASN A 153 -9.59 -16.82 1.68
N LEU A 154 -8.56 -16.08 2.07
CA LEU A 154 -7.79 -15.21 1.17
C LEU A 154 -6.99 -16.00 0.12
N ASP A 155 -6.76 -17.30 0.35
CA ASP A 155 -6.02 -18.17 -0.58
C ASP A 155 -6.92 -18.78 -1.68
N ALA A 156 -8.23 -18.54 -1.62
CA ALA A 156 -9.17 -19.07 -2.60
C ALA A 156 -8.91 -18.51 -4.00
N ASP A 157 -9.19 -19.29 -5.05
CA ASP A 157 -8.87 -18.89 -6.44
C ASP A 157 -9.62 -17.62 -6.88
N VAL A 158 -10.77 -17.33 -6.27
CA VAL A 158 -11.50 -16.06 -6.48
C VAL A 158 -10.67 -14.84 -6.06
N TRP A 159 -9.86 -14.96 -5.00
CA TRP A 159 -8.94 -13.91 -4.57
C TRP A 159 -7.78 -13.79 -5.52
N LYS A 160 -7.16 -14.90 -5.94
CA LYS A 160 -6.07 -14.87 -6.94
C LYS A 160 -6.50 -14.16 -8.23
N LYS A 161 -7.70 -14.48 -8.73
CA LYS A 161 -8.28 -13.83 -9.92
C LYS A 161 -8.52 -12.33 -9.71
N PHE A 162 -8.96 -11.93 -8.53
CA PHE A 162 -9.14 -10.51 -8.20
C PHE A 162 -7.80 -9.77 -8.08
N LEU A 163 -6.82 -10.37 -7.40
CA LEU A 163 -5.50 -9.79 -7.17
C LEU A 163 -4.69 -9.65 -8.47
N SER A 164 -4.98 -10.46 -9.49
CA SER A 164 -4.37 -10.37 -10.81
C SER A 164 -5.03 -9.33 -11.74
N ARG A 165 -6.01 -8.55 -11.28
CA ARG A 165 -6.68 -7.55 -12.13
C ARG A 165 -5.77 -6.34 -12.37
N PRO A 166 -5.52 -5.94 -13.63
CA PRO A 166 -4.50 -4.96 -13.97
C PRO A 166 -4.81 -3.53 -13.48
N ALA A 167 -6.06 -3.16 -13.24
CA ALA A 167 -6.44 -1.86 -12.68
C ALA A 167 -6.13 -1.72 -11.18
N LEU A 168 -6.09 -2.83 -10.43
CA LEU A 168 -6.03 -2.81 -8.96
C LEU A 168 -4.79 -2.09 -8.39
N PRO A 169 -3.55 -2.33 -8.89
CA PRO A 169 -2.38 -1.57 -8.44
C PRO A 169 -2.53 -0.05 -8.64
N PHE A 170 -3.12 0.37 -9.76
CA PHE A 170 -3.32 1.79 -10.07
C PHE A 170 -4.35 2.42 -9.13
N ILE A 171 -5.44 1.72 -8.84
CA ILE A 171 -6.46 2.20 -7.89
C ILE A 171 -5.84 2.47 -6.52
N LEU A 172 -5.07 1.53 -5.99
CA LEU A 172 -4.46 1.69 -4.66
C LEU A 172 -3.43 2.83 -4.64
N ARG A 173 -2.61 2.95 -5.69
CA ARG A 173 -1.63 4.05 -5.84
C ARG A 173 -2.31 5.41 -5.98
N LEU A 174 -3.37 5.49 -6.79
CA LEU A 174 -4.13 6.71 -7.04
C LEU A 174 -4.84 7.18 -5.75
N LEU A 175 -5.59 6.28 -5.10
CA LEU A 175 -6.27 6.59 -3.84
C LEU A 175 -5.27 7.03 -2.77
N ARG A 176 -4.08 6.41 -2.70
CA ARG A 176 -3.03 6.83 -1.76
C ARG A 176 -2.61 8.27 -2.04
N GLY A 177 -2.24 8.60 -3.28
CA GLY A 177 -1.81 9.95 -3.65
C GLY A 177 -2.86 11.01 -3.33
N LEU A 178 -4.13 10.72 -3.62
CA LEU A 178 -5.25 11.60 -3.34
C LEU A 178 -5.59 11.72 -1.86
N ALA A 179 -5.32 10.68 -1.05
CA ALA A 179 -5.62 10.66 0.38
C ALA A 179 -4.53 11.33 1.23
N THR A 180 -3.27 11.29 0.82
CA THR A 180 -2.16 11.91 1.57
C THR A 180 -2.46 13.38 1.83
N GLN A 181 -2.51 13.79 3.10
CA GLN A 181 -2.71 15.18 3.52
C GLN A 181 -3.98 15.84 2.97
N HIS A 182 -5.04 15.07 2.72
CA HIS A 182 -6.32 15.59 2.22
C HIS A 182 -7.53 15.02 2.97
N PRO A 183 -8.05 15.74 3.98
CA PRO A 183 -9.11 15.26 4.86
C PRO A 183 -10.39 14.81 4.15
N ALA A 184 -10.84 15.52 3.10
CA ALA A 184 -12.06 15.18 2.38
C ALA A 184 -11.97 13.82 1.68
N THR A 185 -10.85 13.55 1.00
CA THR A 185 -10.61 12.23 0.39
C THR A 185 -10.48 11.15 1.46
N GLN A 186 -9.77 11.42 2.56
CA GLN A 186 -9.60 10.47 3.67
C GLN A 186 -10.95 10.09 4.28
N ALA A 187 -11.83 11.06 4.52
CA ALA A 187 -13.17 10.85 5.04
C ALA A 187 -14.04 10.01 4.09
N LEU A 188 -14.00 10.30 2.78
CA LEU A 188 -14.76 9.52 1.78
C LEU A 188 -14.33 8.05 1.78
N ILE A 189 -13.03 7.77 1.65
CA ILE A 189 -12.49 6.40 1.67
C ILE A 189 -12.78 5.73 3.02
N GLY A 190 -12.70 6.49 4.11
CA GLY A 190 -12.95 6.05 5.47
C GLY A 190 -14.41 5.72 5.80
N THR A 191 -15.36 5.99 4.92
CA THR A 191 -16.78 5.72 5.15
C THR A 191 -17.02 4.20 5.24
N ASP A 192 -16.72 3.46 4.16
CA ASP A 192 -17.04 2.02 4.05
C ASP A 192 -15.89 1.14 3.53
N SER A 193 -14.74 1.71 3.15
CA SER A 193 -13.68 0.93 2.47
C SER A 193 -12.61 0.35 3.38
N ILE A 194 -12.56 0.74 4.66
CA ILE A 194 -11.49 0.34 5.60
C ILE A 194 -11.42 -1.18 5.80
N SER A 195 -12.56 -1.85 5.96
CA SER A 195 -12.57 -3.32 6.11
C SER A 195 -12.01 -4.03 4.86
N ASN A 196 -12.35 -3.51 3.67
CA ASN A 196 -11.90 -4.05 2.40
C ASN A 196 -10.40 -3.83 2.20
N LEU A 197 -9.90 -2.62 2.46
CA LEU A 197 -8.47 -2.30 2.41
C LEU A 197 -7.66 -3.14 3.42
N HIS A 198 -8.19 -3.36 4.62
CA HIS A 198 -7.54 -4.19 5.63
C HIS A 198 -7.50 -5.68 5.26
N LYS A 199 -8.45 -6.17 4.44
CA LYS A 199 -8.33 -7.53 3.86
C LYS A 199 -7.20 -7.57 2.84
N LEU A 200 -7.10 -6.56 1.98
CA LEU A 200 -6.04 -6.46 0.96
C LEU A 200 -4.65 -6.37 1.61
N GLU A 201 -4.50 -5.61 2.69
CA GLU A 201 -3.25 -5.53 3.47
C GLU A 201 -2.73 -6.93 3.89
N GLN A 202 -3.62 -7.90 4.06
CA GLN A 202 -3.25 -9.25 4.53
C GLN A 202 -2.94 -10.24 3.41
N VAL A 203 -3.13 -9.86 2.14
CA VAL A 203 -2.86 -10.75 1.01
C VAL A 203 -1.38 -10.71 0.62
N SER A 204 -0.86 -11.85 0.19
CA SER A 204 0.42 -11.92 -0.51
C SER A 204 0.15 -12.06 -2.00
N SER A 205 0.80 -11.23 -2.81
CA SER A 205 0.63 -11.19 -4.27
C SER A 205 1.92 -10.75 -4.93
N ASP A 206 2.21 -11.27 -6.13
CA ASP A 206 3.40 -10.90 -6.90
C ASP A 206 3.47 -9.40 -7.22
N GLU A 207 2.32 -8.77 -7.44
CA GLU A 207 2.19 -7.32 -7.73
C GLU A 207 2.27 -6.42 -6.47
N GLY A 208 2.55 -6.99 -5.30
CA GLY A 208 2.70 -6.22 -4.05
C GLY A 208 1.42 -5.52 -3.57
N ILE A 209 0.23 -6.04 -3.89
CA ILE A 209 -1.08 -5.47 -3.52
C ILE A 209 -1.20 -5.24 -2.01
N GLY A 210 -0.72 -6.17 -1.18
CA GLY A 210 -0.73 -6.01 0.28
C GLY A 210 0.01 -4.76 0.74
N THR A 211 1.21 -4.52 0.20
CA THR A 211 2.01 -3.33 0.48
C THR A 211 1.35 -2.05 -0.04
N LEU A 212 0.71 -2.10 -1.21
CA LEU A 212 -0.04 -0.94 -1.74
C LEU A 212 -1.23 -0.58 -0.84
N ALA A 213 -1.97 -1.58 -0.36
CA ALA A 213 -3.09 -1.41 0.55
C ALA A 213 -2.64 -0.89 1.92
N GLU A 214 -1.53 -1.41 2.46
CA GLU A 214 -0.90 -0.91 3.68
C GLU A 214 -0.51 0.57 3.53
N ASN A 215 0.18 0.93 2.46
CA ASN A 215 0.60 2.31 2.20
C ASN A 215 -0.59 3.29 2.07
N LEU A 216 -1.72 2.82 1.50
CA LEU A 216 -2.96 3.60 1.48
C LEU A 216 -3.55 3.75 2.88
N LEU A 217 -3.63 2.65 3.65
CA LEU A 217 -4.10 2.71 5.04
C LEU A 217 -3.25 3.67 5.89
N GLU A 218 -1.93 3.69 5.72
CA GLU A 218 -1.05 4.62 6.43
C GLU A 218 -1.36 6.09 6.07
N ALA A 219 -1.58 6.42 4.79
CA ALA A 219 -1.98 7.77 4.38
C ALA A 219 -3.34 8.20 4.98
N LEU A 220 -4.25 7.24 5.20
CA LEU A 220 -5.57 7.49 5.80
C LEU A 220 -5.50 7.73 7.33
N ARG A 221 -4.41 7.33 8.01
CA ARG A 221 -4.27 7.49 9.47
C ARG A 221 -4.16 8.95 9.91
N GLU A 222 -3.88 9.87 9.00
CA GLU A 222 -3.85 11.31 9.28
C GLU A 222 -5.25 11.84 9.68
N HIS A 223 -6.33 11.21 9.21
CA HIS A 223 -7.68 11.56 9.65
C HIS A 223 -8.04 10.83 10.96
N PRO A 224 -8.33 11.54 12.07
CA PRO A 224 -8.49 10.93 13.40
C PRO A 224 -9.54 9.82 13.48
N ASP A 225 -10.72 10.02 12.89
CA ASP A 225 -11.79 9.01 12.95
C ASP A 225 -11.52 7.81 12.03
N VAL A 226 -10.88 8.03 10.88
CA VAL A 226 -10.48 6.94 9.99
C VAL A 226 -9.38 6.11 10.66
N ASN A 227 -8.42 6.76 11.31
CA ASN A 227 -7.37 6.09 12.09
C ASN A 227 -7.94 5.15 13.16
N LYS A 228 -8.95 5.60 13.93
CA LYS A 228 -9.65 4.75 14.89
C LYS A 228 -10.27 3.51 14.25
N LYS A 229 -10.89 3.64 13.07
CA LYS A 229 -11.46 2.52 12.32
C LYS A 229 -10.37 1.53 11.86
N ILE A 230 -9.23 2.03 11.38
CA ILE A 230 -8.09 1.20 10.96
C ILE A 230 -7.52 0.43 12.16
N ASP A 231 -7.28 1.11 13.28
CA ASP A 231 -6.74 0.47 14.49
C ASP A 231 -7.71 -0.57 15.07
N ALA A 232 -9.02 -0.31 14.99
CA ALA A 232 -10.04 -1.28 15.36
C ALA A 232 -9.97 -2.55 14.49
N ALA A 233 -9.90 -2.40 13.16
CA ALA A 233 -9.80 -3.53 12.22
C ALA A 233 -8.51 -4.34 12.44
N ARG A 234 -7.35 -3.68 12.54
CA ARG A 234 -6.07 -4.35 12.82
C ARG A 234 -6.07 -5.06 14.18
N ARG A 235 -6.69 -4.47 15.20
CA ARG A 235 -6.82 -5.10 16.54
C ARG A 235 -7.72 -6.33 16.50
N GLU A 236 -8.85 -6.28 15.81
CA GLU A 236 -9.75 -7.42 15.64
C GLU A 236 -9.02 -8.60 14.97
N THR A 237 -8.31 -8.34 13.87
CA THR A 237 -7.50 -9.36 13.19
C THR A 237 -6.42 -9.96 14.09
N ARG A 238 -5.72 -9.13 14.88
CA ARG A 238 -4.72 -9.64 15.85
C ARG A 238 -5.36 -10.52 16.92
N ALA A 239 -6.50 -10.13 17.45
CA ALA A 239 -7.22 -10.91 18.46
C ALA A 239 -7.68 -12.26 17.88
N GLU A 240 -8.21 -12.27 16.66
CA GLU A 240 -8.67 -13.48 15.99
C GLU A 240 -7.51 -14.42 15.63
N LYS A 241 -6.41 -13.90 15.07
CA LYS A 241 -5.19 -14.69 14.80
C LYS A 241 -4.63 -15.30 16.09
N LYS A 242 -4.61 -14.55 17.19
CA LYS A 242 -4.21 -15.06 18.51
C LYS A 242 -5.13 -16.19 18.99
N ARG A 243 -6.46 -16.02 18.87
CA ARG A 243 -7.46 -17.03 19.24
C ARG A 243 -7.28 -18.32 18.45
N MET A 244 -7.11 -18.21 17.13
CA MET A 244 -6.91 -19.35 16.24
C MET A 244 -5.60 -20.08 16.53
N ALA A 245 -4.49 -19.34 16.73
CA ALA A 245 -3.20 -19.94 17.10
C ALA A 245 -3.27 -20.67 18.44
N MET A 246 -3.98 -20.13 19.44
CA MET A 246 -4.22 -20.81 20.72
C MET A 246 -5.04 -22.09 20.55
N ALA A 247 -6.09 -22.08 19.73
CA ALA A 247 -6.91 -23.26 19.44
C ALA A 247 -6.11 -24.35 18.70
N MET A 248 -5.31 -23.97 17.70
CA MET A 248 -4.42 -24.91 17.00
C MET A 248 -3.37 -25.51 17.94
N ARG A 249 -2.78 -24.68 18.81
CA ARG A 249 -1.84 -25.15 19.83
C ARG A 249 -2.50 -26.15 20.78
N GLN A 250 -3.71 -25.87 21.28
CA GLN A 250 -4.44 -26.80 22.14
C GLN A 250 -4.76 -28.12 21.42
N LYS A 251 -5.17 -28.07 20.16
CA LYS A 251 -5.42 -29.27 19.35
C LYS A 251 -4.15 -30.10 19.15
N ALA A 252 -3.04 -29.46 18.81
CA ALA A 252 -1.75 -30.12 18.63
C ALA A 252 -1.23 -30.76 19.93
N LEU A 253 -1.35 -30.05 21.06
CA LEU A 253 -1.02 -30.58 22.38
C LEU A 253 -1.91 -31.78 22.73
N GLY A 254 -3.22 -31.70 22.45
CA GLY A 254 -4.16 -32.81 22.67
C GLY A 254 -3.79 -34.08 21.91
N THR A 255 -3.39 -33.96 20.64
CA THR A 255 -2.89 -35.11 19.84
C THR A 255 -1.64 -35.74 20.45
N LEU A 256 -0.79 -34.95 21.12
CA LEU A 256 0.41 -35.42 21.81
C LEU A 256 0.14 -35.92 23.25
N GLY A 257 -1.11 -35.97 23.69
CA GLY A 257 -1.47 -36.34 25.08
C GLY A 257 -1.09 -35.28 26.12
N MET A 258 -0.85 -34.05 25.66
CA MET A 258 -0.43 -32.90 26.46
C MET A 258 -1.60 -31.93 26.65
N THR A 259 -1.66 -31.28 27.81
CA THR A 259 -2.67 -30.27 28.16
C THR A 259 -1.99 -29.05 28.75
N THR A 260 -2.64 -27.89 28.78
CA THR A 260 -2.06 -26.66 29.37
C THR A 260 -2.74 -26.38 30.71
N ASN A 261 -1.97 -26.12 31.77
CA ASN A 261 -2.52 -25.72 33.07
C ASN A 261 -2.87 -24.22 33.12
N GLU A 262 -3.50 -23.77 34.21
CA GLU A 262 -3.91 -22.37 34.42
C GLU A 262 -2.74 -21.37 34.42
N LYS A 263 -1.51 -21.84 34.66
CA LYS A 263 -0.28 -21.04 34.58
C LYS A 263 0.35 -21.03 33.19
N GLY A 264 -0.30 -21.63 32.19
CA GLY A 264 0.21 -21.69 30.80
C GLY A 264 1.29 -22.75 30.58
N GLN A 265 1.55 -23.63 31.55
CA GLN A 265 2.55 -24.71 31.44
C GLN A 265 1.94 -25.93 30.75
N VAL A 266 2.72 -26.60 29.91
CA VAL A 266 2.31 -27.82 29.22
C VAL A 266 2.55 -29.02 30.15
N VAL A 267 1.51 -29.81 30.40
CA VAL A 267 1.47 -30.97 31.28
C VAL A 267 0.93 -32.19 30.54
N THR A 268 1.65 -33.30 30.60
CA THR A 268 1.30 -34.56 29.91
C THR A 268 0.43 -35.45 30.81
N LYS A 269 -0.63 -36.05 30.27
CA LYS A 269 -1.51 -37.00 31.00
C LYS A 269 -1.11 -38.47 30.84
N THR A 270 -0.16 -38.78 29.95
CA THR A 270 0.20 -40.17 29.57
C THR A 270 1.60 -40.56 30.03
N ALA A 271 1.80 -41.86 30.29
CA ALA A 271 3.09 -42.49 30.60
C ALA A 271 4.14 -42.45 29.45
N LEU A 272 3.93 -41.65 28.40
CA LEU A 272 4.85 -41.44 27.27
C LEU A 272 6.22 -40.92 27.71
N LEU A 273 6.31 -40.29 28.88
CA LEU A 273 7.59 -39.88 29.48
C LEU A 273 8.49 -41.09 29.81
N LYS A 274 7.96 -42.32 29.98
CA LYS A 274 8.79 -43.52 30.12
C LYS A 274 9.61 -43.81 28.85
N GLN A 275 9.11 -43.49 27.67
CA GLN A 275 9.88 -43.64 26.42
C GLN A 275 10.98 -42.57 26.29
N MET A 276 10.84 -41.42 26.98
CA MET A 276 11.91 -40.42 27.04
C MET A 276 13.02 -40.79 28.04
N GLU A 277 12.78 -41.75 28.95
CA GLU A 277 13.82 -42.32 29.81
C GLU A 277 14.77 -43.26 29.04
N GLU A 278 14.33 -43.78 27.88
CA GLU A 278 15.11 -44.65 26.99
C GLU A 278 15.83 -43.86 25.87
N LEU A 279 15.60 -42.54 25.77
CA LEU A 279 16.32 -41.70 24.81
C LEU A 279 17.77 -41.53 25.27
N ILE A 280 18.71 -42.03 24.45
CA ILE A 280 20.14 -41.81 24.64
C ILE A 280 20.41 -40.30 24.59
N GLU A 281 21.18 -39.76 25.54
CA GLU A 281 21.64 -38.38 25.49
C GLU A 281 22.37 -38.12 24.17
N GLU A 282 21.81 -37.26 23.32
CA GLU A 282 22.49 -36.86 22.10
C GLU A 282 23.71 -35.99 22.45
N PRO A 283 24.87 -36.22 21.81
CA PRO A 283 26.05 -35.39 22.04
C PRO A 283 25.84 -34.02 21.39
N GLY A 284 25.42 -33.04 22.19
CA GLY A 284 25.38 -31.63 21.82
C GLY A 284 23.98 -31.03 21.71
N LEU A 285 23.92 -29.69 21.67
CA LEU A 285 22.66 -28.93 21.61
C LEU A 285 22.14 -28.87 20.16
N THR A 286 21.47 -29.92 19.69
CA THR A 286 20.89 -29.96 18.35
C THR A 286 19.39 -29.61 18.41
N CYS A 287 18.91 -28.71 17.55
CA CYS A 287 17.49 -28.35 17.49
C CYS A 287 16.65 -29.55 17.02
N CYS A 288 15.69 -30.04 17.80
CA CYS A 288 14.89 -31.21 17.44
C CYS A 288 13.92 -30.99 16.25
N ILE A 289 13.71 -29.72 15.84
CA ILE A 289 12.85 -29.37 14.70
C ILE A 289 13.66 -29.32 13.40
N CYS A 290 14.75 -28.55 13.37
CA CYS A 290 15.52 -28.33 12.14
C CYS A 290 16.87 -29.07 12.10
N ARG A 291 17.31 -29.71 13.19
CA ARG A 291 18.59 -30.42 13.35
C ARG A 291 19.87 -29.63 13.06
N GLU A 292 19.76 -28.34 12.76
CA GLU A 292 20.88 -27.50 12.31
C GLU A 292 20.97 -26.17 13.09
N GLY A 293 20.21 -26.05 14.20
CA GLY A 293 19.92 -24.78 14.89
C GLY A 293 21.11 -23.84 15.10
N TYR A 294 22.10 -24.26 15.89
CA TYR A 294 23.28 -23.41 16.18
C TYR A 294 24.27 -23.30 15.01
N LYS A 295 24.13 -24.14 13.98
CA LYS A 295 24.96 -24.08 12.76
C LYS A 295 24.61 -22.86 11.89
N PHE A 296 23.33 -22.45 11.90
CA PHE A 296 22.83 -21.33 11.10
C PHE A 296 22.58 -20.04 11.89
N GLN A 297 22.29 -20.12 13.19
CA GLN A 297 22.00 -18.96 14.05
C GLN A 297 22.64 -19.11 15.45
N PRO A 298 23.99 -19.08 15.55
CA PRO A 298 24.72 -19.42 16.78
C PRO A 298 24.45 -18.49 17.98
N THR A 299 23.98 -17.27 17.74
CA THR A 299 23.74 -16.24 18.76
C THR A 299 22.28 -16.16 19.20
N LYS A 300 21.36 -16.85 18.52
CA LYS A 300 19.93 -16.81 18.81
C LYS A 300 19.61 -17.84 19.88
N VAL A 301 19.08 -17.40 21.02
CA VAL A 301 18.62 -18.30 22.08
C VAL A 301 17.47 -19.16 21.53
N LEU A 302 17.74 -20.43 21.30
CA LEU A 302 16.72 -21.44 21.00
C LEU A 302 16.05 -21.83 22.33
N GLY A 303 14.75 -22.09 22.31
CA GLY A 303 14.01 -22.47 23.52
C GLY A 303 14.59 -23.76 24.12
N ILE A 304 15.00 -23.70 25.38
CA ILE A 304 15.56 -24.84 26.10
C ILE A 304 14.39 -25.69 26.63
N TYR A 305 14.36 -26.96 26.25
CA TYR A 305 13.46 -27.94 26.84
C TYR A 305 14.24 -28.76 27.86
N THR A 306 13.85 -28.68 29.13
CA THR A 306 14.42 -29.51 30.20
C THR A 306 13.43 -30.61 30.59
N PHE A 307 13.92 -31.84 30.65
CA PHE A 307 13.21 -32.94 31.31
C PHE A 307 13.75 -33.05 32.74
N THR A 308 12.86 -33.03 33.73
CA THR A 308 13.24 -33.15 35.14
C THR A 308 12.43 -34.26 35.78
N LYS A 309 13.13 -35.23 36.38
CA LYS A 309 12.54 -36.36 37.11
C LYS A 309 13.02 -36.34 38.56
N ARG A 310 12.16 -36.72 39.48
CA ARG A 310 12.55 -36.98 40.89
C ARG A 310 13.26 -38.33 40.95
N VAL A 311 14.47 -38.34 41.51
CA VAL A 311 15.24 -39.56 41.76
C VAL A 311 15.42 -39.68 43.28
N ALA A 312 15.22 -40.88 43.81
CA ALA A 312 15.56 -41.17 45.20
C ALA A 312 17.10 -41.20 45.31
N LEU A 313 17.65 -40.41 46.22
CA LEU A 313 19.07 -40.49 46.54
C LEU A 313 19.26 -41.69 47.47
N GLU A 314 20.15 -42.62 47.10
CA GLU A 314 20.60 -43.66 48.02
C GLU A 314 21.45 -42.98 49.12
N GLU A 315 21.26 -43.38 50.38
CA GLU A 315 22.05 -42.91 51.53
C GLU A 315 23.49 -43.42 51.52
#